data_AF-A0A533TVL1-F1
#
_entry.id   AF-A0A533TVL1-F1
#
_cell.length_a   1.000
_cell.length_b   1.000
_cell.length_c   1.000
_cell.angle_alpha   90.00
_cell.angle_beta   90.00
_cell.angle_gamma   90.00
#
_symmetry.space_group_name_H-M   'P 1'
#
loop_
_entity.id
_entity.type
_entity.pdbx_description
1 polymer ?
#
loop_
_entity_poly.entity_id
_entity_poly.type
_entity_poly.pdbx_seq_one_letter_code
_entity_poly.pdbx_strand_id
1 'polypeptide(L)'
;MIKGEKTPKELKDDIYKLAYWMTGSLTSSQELVCDAYLKIGVDTSEIEAYKIFRKCYFDSFFHDKKTCITQHMNNTIEHLAEAMLLKEADVKLAVLLSEISRLKPIIISRIIGKSLDTIKLWLSIGFKLLAGGSLSLDVLYQPEMSSEMM
;
A
#
# COMPACT_ATOMS: atom_id res chain seq x y z
N MET A 1 20.41 7.56 12.33
CA MET A 1 20.36 6.10 12.08
C MET A 1 18.90 5.70 12.14
N ILE A 2 18.42 4.89 11.18
CA ILE A 2 17.04 4.39 11.21
C ILE A 2 16.90 3.47 12.43
N LYS A 3 15.98 3.78 13.34
CA LYS A 3 15.63 2.91 14.48
C LYS A 3 14.67 1.83 13.98
N GLY A 4 15.16 0.60 13.85
CA GLY A 4 14.40 -0.57 13.40
C GLY A 4 15.21 -1.86 13.52
N GLU A 5 14.57 -3.00 13.27
CA GLU A 5 15.26 -4.30 13.21
C GLU A 5 16.16 -4.41 11.96
N LYS A 6 15.87 -3.60 10.92
CA LYS A 6 16.62 -3.57 9.66
C LYS A 6 17.71 -2.51 9.64
N THR A 7 18.80 -2.83 8.95
CA THR A 7 19.81 -1.85 8.58
C THR A 7 19.25 -0.85 7.55
N PRO A 8 19.83 0.36 7.45
CA PRO A 8 19.40 1.33 6.44
C PRO A 8 19.47 0.81 5.00
N LYS A 9 20.42 -0.08 4.70
CA LYS A 9 20.57 -0.71 3.38
C LYS A 9 19.43 -1.68 3.09
N GLU A 10 19.07 -2.53 4.05
CA GLU A 10 17.95 -3.47 3.92
C GLU A 10 16.63 -2.74 3.75
N LEU A 11 16.38 -1.68 4.54
CA LEU A 11 15.17 -0.88 4.40
C LEU A 11 15.07 -0.23 3.01
N LYS A 12 16.20 0.22 2.46
CA LYS A 12 16.24 0.80 1.11
C LYS A 12 15.93 -0.23 0.03
N ASP A 13 16.51 -1.42 0.14
CA ASP A 13 16.25 -2.50 -0.81
C ASP A 13 14.78 -2.93 -0.76
N ASP A 14 14.21 -3.03 0.44
CA ASP A 14 12.79 -3.30 0.64
C ASP A 14 11.91 -2.23 0.00
N ILE A 15 12.13 -0.94 0.32
CA ILE A 15 11.35 0.17 -0.24
C ILE A 15 11.42 0.19 -1.78
N TYR A 16 12.59 -0.11 -2.36
CA TYR A 16 12.75 -0.19 -3.80
C TYR A 16 11.95 -1.35 -4.41
N LYS A 17 12.01 -2.54 -3.82
CA LYS A 17 11.22 -3.71 -4.26
C LYS A 17 9.72 -3.43 -4.13
N LEU A 18 9.29 -2.83 -3.02
CA LEU A 18 7.90 -2.40 -2.83
C LEU A 18 7.48 -1.43 -3.95
N ALA A 19 8.28 -0.41 -4.23
CA ALA A 19 8.02 0.56 -5.28
C ALA A 19 7.86 -0.11 -6.65
N TYR A 20 8.76 -1.04 -7.00
CA TYR A 20 8.69 -1.78 -8.25
C TYR A 20 7.41 -2.59 -8.36
N TRP A 21 7.06 -3.37 -7.33
CA TRP A 21 5.84 -4.17 -7.35
C TRP A 21 4.56 -3.33 -7.34
N MET A 22 4.55 -2.19 -6.65
CA MET A 22 3.41 -1.28 -6.61
C MET A 22 3.16 -0.63 -7.98
N THR A 23 4.21 -0.13 -8.62
CA THR A 23 4.14 0.66 -9.87
C THR A 23 4.21 -0.17 -11.15
N GLY A 24 4.85 -1.35 -11.10
CA GLY A 24 5.10 -2.19 -12.27
C GLY A 24 6.16 -1.65 -13.24
N SER A 25 6.88 -0.58 -12.88
CA SER A 25 7.85 0.09 -13.76
C SER A 25 9.13 0.47 -13.01
N LEU A 26 10.28 0.25 -13.65
CA LEU A 26 11.58 0.62 -13.08
C LEU A 26 11.72 2.14 -12.93
N THR A 27 11.29 2.91 -13.93
CA THR A 27 11.37 4.38 -13.92
C THR A 27 10.49 4.96 -12.83
N SER A 28 9.22 4.53 -12.79
CA SER A 28 8.23 4.97 -11.81
C SER A 28 8.62 4.60 -10.38
N SER A 29 9.23 3.43 -10.18
CA SER A 29 9.74 3.03 -8.87
C SER A 29 10.93 3.87 -8.42
N GLN A 30 11.84 4.25 -9.32
CA GLN A 30 12.96 5.14 -8.98
C GLN A 30 12.48 6.52 -8.52
N GLU A 31 11.53 7.12 -9.24
CA GLU A 31 10.94 8.42 -8.90
C GLU A 31 10.27 8.36 -7.51
N LEU A 32 9.42 7.36 -7.29
CA LEU A 32 8.75 7.14 -6.01
C LEU A 32 9.71 6.98 -4.83
N VAL A 33 10.79 6.22 -5.03
CA VAL A 33 11.80 5.98 -4.01
C VAL A 33 12.56 7.27 -3.72
N CYS A 34 12.94 8.03 -4.75
CA CYS A 34 13.57 9.34 -4.57
C CYS A 34 12.69 10.28 -3.74
N ASP A 35 11.41 10.42 -4.10
CA ASP A 35 10.46 11.26 -3.38
C ASP A 35 10.28 10.84 -1.92
N ALA A 36 10.22 9.53 -1.65
CA ALA A 36 10.14 9.00 -0.30
C ALA A 36 11.41 9.33 0.50
N TYR A 37 12.60 9.09 -0.08
CA TYR A 37 13.86 9.32 0.61
C TYR A 37 14.20 10.80 0.83
N LEU A 38 13.68 11.72 0.02
CA LEU A 38 13.75 13.16 0.30
C LEU A 38 12.99 13.54 1.58
N LYS A 39 11.96 12.78 1.95
CA LYS A 39 11.12 13.01 3.13
C LYS A 39 11.55 12.17 4.35
N ILE A 40 12.35 11.12 4.15
CA ILE A 40 12.88 10.26 5.21
C ILE A 40 14.13 10.93 5.82
N GLY A 41 14.03 11.29 7.09
CA GLY A 41 15.15 11.84 7.86
C GLY A 41 16.05 10.77 8.46
N VAL A 42 17.20 11.21 8.98
CA VAL A 42 18.21 10.33 9.60
C VAL A 42 17.67 9.59 10.83
N ASP A 43 16.69 10.16 11.53
CA ASP A 43 16.10 9.61 12.76
C ASP A 43 14.69 9.02 12.54
N THR A 44 14.24 8.94 11.29
CA THR A 44 12.96 8.32 10.94
C THR A 44 13.01 6.83 11.30
N SER A 45 11.99 6.36 12.01
CA SER A 45 11.83 4.93 12.31
C SER A 45 11.41 4.15 11.07
N GLU A 46 11.63 2.83 11.06
CA GLU A 46 11.21 1.96 9.95
C GLU A 46 9.70 2.10 9.63
N ILE A 47 8.84 2.15 10.66
CA ILE A 47 7.39 2.30 10.48
C ILE A 47 7.06 3.62 9.79
N GLU A 48 7.69 4.70 10.23
CA GLU A 48 7.46 6.03 9.65
C GLU A 48 8.00 6.12 8.22
N ALA A 49 9.10 5.43 7.91
CA ALA A 49 9.61 5.35 6.54
C ALA A 49 8.59 4.68 5.59
N TYR A 50 7.95 3.58 6.00
CA TYR A 50 6.90 2.96 5.19
C TYR A 50 5.64 3.81 5.08
N LYS A 51 5.28 4.57 6.12
CA LYS A 51 4.17 5.55 6.04
C LYS A 51 4.47 6.66 5.05
N ILE A 52 5.69 7.18 5.06
CA ILE A 52 6.15 8.19 4.10
C ILE A 52 6.10 7.62 2.69
N PHE A 53 6.63 6.41 2.48
CA PHE A 53 6.55 5.71 1.19
C PHE A 53 5.10 5.57 0.70
N ARG A 54 4.21 5.06 1.55
CA ARG A 54 2.77 4.93 1.26
C ARG A 54 2.18 6.28 0.83
N LYS A 55 2.48 7.34 1.57
CA LYS A 55 2.01 8.69 1.26
C LYS A 55 2.53 9.17 -0.10
N CYS A 56 3.82 9.03 -0.39
CA CYS A 56 4.38 9.39 -1.69
C CYS A 56 3.74 8.60 -2.84
N TYR A 57 3.45 7.31 -2.65
CA TYR A 57 2.79 6.51 -3.67
C TYR A 57 1.41 7.07 -4.00
N PHE A 58 0.63 7.43 -2.99
CA PHE A 58 -0.68 8.05 -3.20
C PHE A 58 -0.57 9.47 -3.77
N ASP A 59 0.36 10.29 -3.30
CA ASP A 59 0.52 11.65 -3.82
C ASP A 59 0.88 11.63 -5.31
N SER A 60 1.80 10.75 -5.75
CA SER A 60 2.29 10.71 -7.13
C SER A 60 1.41 9.86 -8.07
N PHE A 61 1.11 8.60 -7.74
CA PHE A 61 0.43 7.67 -8.66
C PHE A 61 -1.09 7.79 -8.65
N PHE A 62 -1.64 8.25 -7.54
CA PHE A 62 -3.09 8.42 -7.45
C PHE A 62 -3.54 9.69 -8.17
N HIS A 63 -2.76 10.77 -8.10
CA HIS A 63 -3.05 11.99 -8.85
C HIS A 63 -2.98 11.75 -10.37
N ASP A 64 -2.00 11.00 -10.86
CA ASP A 64 -1.88 10.67 -12.29
C ASP A 64 -2.96 9.70 -12.80
N LYS A 65 -3.37 8.71 -11.99
CA LYS A 65 -4.52 7.85 -12.33
C LYS A 65 -5.85 8.61 -12.29
N LYS A 66 -5.98 9.55 -11.35
CA LYS A 66 -7.16 10.42 -11.23
C LYS A 66 -7.36 11.23 -12.51
N THR A 67 -6.33 11.93 -13.00
CA THR A 67 -6.41 12.72 -14.24
C THR A 67 -6.83 11.91 -15.47
N CYS A 68 -6.54 10.60 -15.53
CA CYS A 68 -6.96 9.75 -16.63
C CYS A 68 -8.41 9.25 -16.51
N ILE A 69 -8.92 9.02 -15.29
CA ILE A 69 -10.25 8.43 -15.05
C ILE A 69 -11.34 9.51 -14.94
N THR A 70 -11.01 10.69 -14.40
CA THR A 70 -11.99 11.74 -14.04
C THR A 70 -12.38 12.67 -15.19
N GLN A 71 -11.91 12.46 -16.44
CA GLN A 71 -12.26 13.36 -17.53
C GLN A 71 -13.74 13.31 -17.94
N HIS A 72 -14.55 12.36 -17.41
CA HIS A 72 -15.93 12.15 -17.84
C HIS A 72 -16.95 11.70 -16.77
N MET A 73 -16.67 11.81 -15.45
CA MET A 73 -17.58 11.30 -14.41
C MET A 73 -18.22 12.38 -13.52
N ASN A 74 -19.38 12.07 -12.93
CA ASN A 74 -20.02 12.90 -11.89
C ASN A 74 -19.29 12.75 -10.55
N ASN A 75 -19.15 13.84 -9.79
CA ASN A 75 -18.38 13.93 -8.53
C ASN A 75 -18.60 12.75 -7.53
N THR A 76 -19.81 12.20 -7.41
CA THR A 76 -20.10 11.08 -6.49
C THR A 76 -19.47 9.76 -6.95
N ILE A 77 -19.43 9.50 -8.25
CA ILE A 77 -18.84 8.28 -8.83
C ILE A 77 -17.32 8.37 -8.74
N GLU A 78 -16.76 9.57 -8.90
CA GLU A 78 -15.33 9.81 -8.76
C GLU A 78 -14.83 9.49 -7.35
N HIS A 79 -15.50 9.98 -6.30
CA HIS A 79 -15.11 9.68 -4.92
C HIS A 79 -15.20 8.19 -4.57
N LEU A 80 -16.17 7.47 -5.13
CA LEU A 80 -16.28 6.03 -4.93
C LEU A 80 -15.12 5.29 -5.63
N ALA A 81 -14.84 5.62 -6.88
CA ALA A 81 -13.72 5.05 -7.63
C ALA A 81 -12.38 5.32 -6.94
N GLU A 82 -12.19 6.53 -6.40
CA GLU A 82 -11.03 6.89 -5.60
C GLU A 82 -10.90 6.01 -4.35
N ALA A 83 -11.96 5.91 -3.55
CA ALA A 83 -11.93 5.08 -2.34
C ALA A 83 -11.60 3.61 -2.65
N MET A 84 -12.06 3.11 -3.79
CA MET A 84 -11.81 1.74 -4.25
C MET A 84 -10.37 1.53 -4.69
N LEU A 85 -9.80 2.44 -5.49
CA LEU A 85 -8.40 2.40 -5.90
C LEU A 85 -7.46 2.52 -4.68
N LEU A 86 -7.83 3.34 -3.69
CA LEU A 86 -7.06 3.48 -2.46
C LEU A 86 -7.06 2.17 -1.66
N LYS A 87 -8.24 1.54 -1.52
CA LYS A 87 -8.38 0.24 -0.88
C LYS A 87 -7.56 -0.83 -1.60
N GLU A 88 -7.62 -0.90 -2.92
CA GLU A 88 -6.85 -1.85 -3.72
C GLU A 88 -5.33 -1.67 -3.52
N ALA A 89 -4.85 -0.44 -3.60
CA ALA A 89 -3.44 -0.11 -3.36
C ALA A 89 -3.01 -0.48 -1.94
N ASP A 90 -3.84 -0.21 -0.93
CA ASP A 90 -3.55 -0.57 0.46
C ASP A 90 -3.52 -2.08 0.69
N VAL A 91 -4.43 -2.84 0.07
CA VAL A 91 -4.42 -4.32 0.12
C VAL A 91 -3.12 -4.84 -0.51
N LYS A 92 -2.78 -4.36 -1.71
CA LYS A 92 -1.55 -4.74 -2.41
C LYS A 92 -0.32 -4.42 -1.55
N LEU A 93 -0.26 -3.21 -0.98
CA LEU A 93 0.83 -2.80 -0.10
C LEU A 93 0.91 -3.68 1.16
N ALA A 94 -0.21 -4.04 1.78
CA ALA A 94 -0.25 -4.92 2.95
C ALA A 94 0.42 -6.27 2.66
N VAL A 95 0.06 -6.88 1.54
CA VAL A 95 0.63 -8.17 1.10
C VAL A 95 2.12 -8.03 0.85
N LEU A 96 2.54 -6.98 0.12
CA LEU A 96 3.95 -6.78 -0.18
C LEU A 96 4.80 -6.49 1.06
N LEU A 97 4.27 -5.75 2.04
CA LEU A 97 4.95 -5.52 3.33
C LEU A 97 5.14 -6.82 4.13
N SER A 98 4.20 -7.76 4.01
CA SER A 98 4.36 -9.11 4.58
C SER A 98 5.43 -9.90 3.83
N GLU A 99 5.40 -9.92 2.50
CA GLU A 99 6.25 -10.83 1.72
C GLU A 99 7.68 -10.35 1.52
N ILE A 100 7.84 -9.07 1.20
CA ILE A 100 9.15 -8.49 0.91
C ILE A 100 9.81 -8.08 2.22
N SER A 101 9.07 -7.31 3.02
CA SER A 101 9.60 -6.70 4.23
C SER A 101 9.41 -7.54 5.49
N ARG A 102 8.77 -8.72 5.39
CA ARG A 102 8.55 -9.66 6.50
C ARG A 102 7.89 -9.02 7.73
N LEU A 103 7.09 -7.99 7.52
CA LEU A 103 6.44 -7.27 8.62
C LEU A 103 5.26 -8.07 9.16
N LYS A 104 5.15 -8.12 10.49
CA LYS A 104 4.01 -8.75 11.16
C LYS A 104 2.73 -7.92 10.93
N PRO A 105 1.53 -8.55 10.92
CA PRO A 105 0.26 -7.84 10.71
C PRO A 105 0.03 -6.65 11.64
N ILE A 106 0.52 -6.72 12.89
CA ILE A 106 0.44 -5.62 13.87
C ILE A 106 1.26 -4.38 13.49
N ILE A 107 2.35 -4.55 12.73
CA ILE A 107 3.15 -3.44 12.22
C ILE A 107 2.52 -2.88 10.97
N ILE A 108 2.03 -3.75 10.08
CA ILE A 108 1.32 -3.37 8.86
C ILE A 108 0.07 -2.55 9.20
N SER A 109 -0.69 -2.93 10.24
CA SER A 109 -1.86 -2.16 10.70
C SER A 109 -1.50 -0.73 11.10
N ARG A 110 -0.34 -0.54 11.74
CA ARG A 110 0.18 0.79 12.12
C ARG A 110 0.65 1.61 10.92
N ILE A 111 1.16 0.97 9.87
CA ILE A 111 1.59 1.65 8.64
C ILE A 111 0.38 2.10 7.82
N ILE A 112 -0.60 1.22 7.63
CA ILE A 112 -1.76 1.47 6.77
C ILE A 112 -2.84 2.27 7.50
N GLY A 113 -2.95 2.13 8.82
CA GLY A 113 -3.99 2.80 9.61
C GLY A 113 -5.33 2.08 9.58
N LYS A 114 -5.33 0.76 9.39
CA LYS A 114 -6.53 -0.11 9.47
C LYS A 114 -6.45 -1.01 10.70
N SER A 115 -7.59 -1.59 11.09
CA SER A 115 -7.62 -2.53 12.22
C SER A 115 -6.76 -3.77 11.94
N LEU A 116 -6.29 -4.42 13.00
CA LEU A 116 -5.51 -5.65 12.87
C LEU A 116 -6.29 -6.74 12.12
N ASP A 117 -7.60 -6.84 12.36
CA ASP A 117 -8.45 -7.85 11.73
C ASP A 117 -8.67 -7.58 10.24
N THR A 118 -8.81 -6.31 9.85
CA THR A 118 -8.82 -5.91 8.43
C THR A 118 -7.52 -6.32 7.74
N ILE A 119 -6.36 -6.08 8.36
CA ILE A 119 -5.07 -6.49 7.80
C ILE A 119 -4.96 -8.01 7.68
N LYS A 120 -5.36 -8.77 8.72
CA LYS A 120 -5.35 -10.24 8.64
C LYS A 120 -6.24 -10.76 7.51
N LEU A 121 -7.41 -10.17 7.33
CA LEU A 121 -8.32 -10.51 6.24
C LEU A 121 -7.68 -10.23 4.88
N TRP A 122 -7.10 -9.04 4.69
CA TRP A 122 -6.43 -8.66 3.44
C TRP A 122 -5.24 -9.56 3.11
N LEU A 123 -4.43 -9.91 4.11
CA LEU A 123 -3.33 -10.87 3.92
C LEU A 123 -3.87 -12.24 3.49
N SER A 124 -4.88 -12.77 4.20
CA SER A 124 -5.51 -14.05 3.85
C SER A 124 -6.05 -14.09 2.41
N ILE A 125 -6.69 -13.00 1.97
CA ILE A 125 -7.20 -12.86 0.59
C ILE A 125 -6.03 -12.72 -0.39
N GLY A 126 -5.10 -11.82 -0.13
CA GLY A 126 -3.95 -11.55 -1.00
C GLY A 126 -3.07 -12.76 -1.24
N PHE A 127 -2.84 -13.58 -0.21
CA PHE A 127 -2.11 -14.85 -0.35
C PHE A 127 -2.83 -15.84 -1.27
N LYS A 128 -4.16 -15.95 -1.15
CA LYS A 128 -4.95 -16.81 -2.05
C LYS A 128 -4.89 -16.33 -3.50
N LEU A 129 -4.85 -15.02 -3.73
CA LEU A 129 -4.73 -14.44 -5.07
C LEU A 129 -3.35 -14.68 -5.68
N LEU A 130 -2.28 -14.56 -4.89
CA LEU A 130 -0.92 -14.91 -5.31
C LEU A 130 -0.79 -16.40 -5.63
N ALA A 131 -1.35 -17.27 -4.80
CA ALA A 131 -1.34 -18.71 -5.03
C ALA A 131 -2.22 -19.15 -6.22
N GLY A 132 -3.29 -18.40 -6.51
CA GLY A 132 -4.21 -18.65 -7.62
C GLY A 132 -3.82 -17.99 -8.96
N GLY A 133 -2.71 -17.23 -9.00
CA GLY A 133 -2.22 -16.59 -10.23
C GLY A 133 -3.07 -15.42 -10.76
N SER A 134 -4.04 -14.92 -10.00
CA SER A 134 -4.93 -13.83 -10.43
C SER A 134 -5.12 -12.83 -9.30
N LEU A 135 -4.54 -11.64 -9.44
CA LEU A 135 -4.89 -10.45 -8.63
C LEU A 135 -6.04 -9.72 -9.32
N SER A 136 -7.21 -10.35 -9.47
CA SER A 136 -8.39 -9.67 -9.99
C SER A 136 -9.12 -8.90 -8.89
N LEU A 137 -9.60 -7.71 -9.25
CA LEU A 137 -10.32 -6.74 -8.40
C LEU A 137 -11.50 -7.37 -7.65
N ASP A 138 -12.19 -8.33 -8.26
CA ASP A 138 -13.50 -8.83 -7.82
C ASP A 138 -13.50 -9.47 -6.42
N VAL A 139 -12.35 -9.94 -5.94
CA VAL A 139 -12.26 -10.65 -4.66
C VAL A 139 -12.17 -9.69 -3.45
N LEU A 140 -11.82 -8.42 -3.68
CA LEU A 140 -11.75 -7.40 -2.62
C LEU A 140 -13.12 -6.77 -2.27
N TYR A 141 -14.17 -7.19 -2.98
CA TYR A 141 -15.56 -6.72 -2.85
C TYR A 141 -16.42 -7.59 -1.93
N GLN A 142 -15.83 -8.27 -0.95
CA GLN A 142 -16.64 -8.79 0.16
C GLN A 142 -17.15 -7.56 0.95
N PRO A 143 -18.47 -7.31 1.02
CA PRO A 143 -19.00 -6.27 1.87
C PRO A 143 -18.54 -6.58 3.30
N GLU A 144 -18.01 -5.58 3.99
CA GLU A 144 -17.78 -5.68 5.42
C GLU A 144 -19.12 -6.09 6.02
N MET A 145 -19.23 -7.33 6.51
CA MET A 145 -20.45 -7.78 7.17
C MET A 145 -20.64 -6.83 8.35
N SER A 146 -21.61 -5.93 8.20
CA SER A 146 -22.16 -5.17 9.30
C SER A 146 -22.51 -6.17 10.37
N SER A 147 -21.74 -6.16 11.47
CA SER A 147 -22.14 -6.82 12.68
C SER A 147 -23.44 -6.15 13.09
N GLU A 148 -24.51 -6.91 12.94
CA GLU A 148 -25.86 -6.53 13.29
C GLU A 148 -25.91 -6.01 14.73
N MET A 149 -26.78 -5.00 14.90
CA MET A 149 -27.35 -4.62 16.16
C MET A 149 -27.83 -5.87 16.91
N MET A 150 -27.36 -6.03 18.14
CA MET A 150 -28.10 -6.72 19.19
C MET A 150 -28.13 -5.81 20.42
#